data_AF-A0A4Q3JAD4-F1
#
_entry.id   AF-A0A4Q3JAD4-F1
#
_cell.length_a   1.000
_cell.length_b   1.000
_cell.length_c   1.000
_cell.angle_alpha   90.00
_cell.angle_beta   90.00
_cell.angle_gamma   90.00
#
_symmetry.space_group_name_H-M   'P 1'
#
loop_
_entity.id
_entity.type
_entity.pdbx_description
1 polymer ?
#
loop_
_entity_poly.entity_id
_entity_poly.type
_entity_poly.pdbx_seq_one_letter_code
_entity_poly.pdbx_strand_id
1 'polypeptide(L)'
;LLLFESLKHVGIALATSIAAWANVLLLAIFLARRGHFSLDAREWKQQALIVVLTVLMGGALWLAVAGLGPVFDPGYPFLIQALALLVLCVGGAGLYFALVHLSGVQRLGLLLKRLRMKRISK
;
A
#
# COMPACT_ATOMS: atom_id res chain seq x y z
N LEU A 1 -32.61 -10.68 -5.17
CA LEU A 1 -32.59 -11.85 -4.26
C LEU A 1 -31.50 -12.88 -4.59
N LEU A 2 -30.93 -12.93 -5.80
CA LEU A 2 -29.88 -13.91 -6.15
C LEU A 2 -28.40 -13.50 -5.86
N LEU A 3 -28.09 -12.22 -5.62
CA LEU A 3 -26.71 -11.77 -5.33
C LEU A 3 -26.39 -11.58 -3.82
N PHE A 4 -27.40 -11.58 -2.96
CA PHE A 4 -27.22 -11.31 -1.52
C PHE A 4 -26.71 -12.51 -0.73
N GLU A 5 -26.86 -13.73 -1.25
CA GLU A 5 -26.50 -14.95 -0.53
C GLU A 5 -25.01 -15.28 -0.61
N SER A 6 -24.31 -14.79 -1.64
CA SER A 6 -22.90 -15.14 -1.92
C SER A 6 -21.88 -14.12 -1.37
N LEU A 7 -22.27 -12.86 -1.08
CA LEU A 7 -21.36 -11.76 -0.73
C LEU A 7 -21.56 -11.17 0.68
N LYS A 8 -22.09 -11.93 1.65
CA LYS A 8 -22.51 -11.43 2.98
C LYS A 8 -21.57 -10.36 3.61
N HIS A 9 -20.33 -10.71 3.93
CA HIS A 9 -19.37 -9.82 4.60
C HIS A 9 -18.46 -9.07 3.62
N VAL A 10 -18.07 -9.73 2.52
CA VAL A 10 -17.17 -9.16 1.50
C VAL A 10 -17.84 -7.98 0.78
N GLY A 11 -19.16 -8.04 0.57
CA GLY A 11 -19.93 -6.96 -0.06
C GLY A 11 -19.88 -5.66 0.73
N ILE A 12 -19.93 -5.73 2.07
CA ILE A 12 -19.82 -4.55 2.94
C ILE A 12 -18.41 -3.98 2.87
N ALA A 13 -17.37 -4.82 2.95
CA ALA A 13 -15.97 -4.39 2.84
C ALA A 13 -15.63 -3.76 1.47
N LEU A 14 -16.21 -4.30 0.40
CA LEU A 14 -16.10 -3.72 -0.94
C LEU A 14 -16.83 -2.38 -1.02
N ALA A 15 -18.06 -2.29 -0.49
CA ALA A 15 -18.81 -1.04 -0.47
C ALA A 15 -18.06 0.08 0.26
N THR A 16 -17.46 -0.21 1.43
CA THR A 16 -16.65 0.78 2.17
C THR A 16 -15.39 1.17 1.40
N SER A 17 -14.72 0.21 0.76
CA SER A 17 -13.53 0.49 -0.04
C SER A 17 -13.85 1.35 -1.25
N ILE A 18 -14.93 1.04 -1.97
CA ILE A 18 -15.40 1.81 -3.13
C ILE A 18 -15.82 3.23 -2.69
N ALA A 19 -16.57 3.36 -1.59
CA ALA A 19 -16.95 4.67 -1.05
C ALA A 19 -15.73 5.52 -0.69
N ALA A 20 -14.69 4.92 -0.09
CA ALA A 20 -13.44 5.60 0.23
C ALA A 20 -12.73 6.11 -1.05
N TRP A 21 -12.60 5.27 -2.08
CA TRP A 21 -11.99 5.66 -3.35
C TRP A 21 -12.81 6.72 -4.09
N ALA A 22 -14.13 6.62 -4.09
CA ALA A 22 -15.01 7.63 -4.68
C ALA A 22 -14.82 8.98 -3.99
N ASN A 23 -14.73 9.01 -2.66
CA ASN A 23 -14.46 10.22 -1.89
C ASN A 23 -13.09 10.83 -2.23
N VAL A 24 -12.05 10.01 -2.33
CA VAL A 24 -10.70 10.46 -2.73
C VAL A 24 -10.71 11.05 -4.14
N LEU A 25 -11.39 10.42 -5.10
CA LEU A 25 -11.50 10.90 -6.48
C LEU A 25 -12.25 12.23 -6.56
N LEU A 26 -13.40 12.35 -5.90
CA LEU A 26 -14.17 13.59 -5.87
C LEU A 26 -13.36 14.74 -5.28
N LEU A 27 -12.65 14.48 -4.17
CA LEU A 27 -11.77 15.46 -3.55
C LEU A 27 -10.64 15.87 -4.50
N ALA A 28 -9.95 14.91 -5.13
CA ALA A 28 -8.87 15.17 -6.07
C ALA A 28 -9.34 15.99 -7.27
N ILE A 29 -10.48 15.64 -7.87
CA ILE A 29 -11.09 16.37 -8.99
C ILE A 29 -11.44 17.80 -8.58
N PHE A 30 -12.07 17.98 -7.43
CA PHE A 30 -12.47 19.32 -6.96
C PHE A 30 -11.26 20.21 -6.68
N LEU A 31 -10.19 19.64 -6.08
CA LEU A 31 -8.94 20.35 -5.83
C LEU A 31 -8.23 20.75 -7.14
N ALA A 32 -8.23 19.85 -8.13
CA ALA A 32 -7.68 20.11 -9.46
C ALA A 32 -8.47 21.19 -10.19
N ARG A 33 -9.81 21.13 -10.15
CA ARG A 33 -10.68 22.14 -10.76
C ARG A 33 -10.54 23.54 -10.15
N ARG A 34 -10.18 23.62 -8.86
CA ARG A 34 -9.92 24.90 -8.17
C ARG A 34 -8.50 25.44 -8.40
N GLY A 35 -7.68 24.78 -9.22
CA GLY A 35 -6.32 25.25 -9.55
C GLY A 35 -5.31 25.14 -8.40
N HIS A 36 -5.68 24.55 -7.28
CA HIS A 36 -4.80 24.36 -6.11
C HIS A 36 -4.04 23.03 -6.13
N PHE A 37 -4.29 22.19 -7.14
CA PHE A 37 -3.69 20.86 -7.26
C PHE A 37 -3.03 20.68 -8.62
N SER A 38 -1.73 21.00 -8.68
CA SER A 38 -0.83 20.60 -9.75
C SER A 38 0.09 19.50 -9.23
N LEU A 39 -0.05 18.30 -9.78
CA LEU A 39 0.95 17.23 -9.59
C LEU A 39 2.06 17.48 -10.60
N ASP A 40 3.27 17.81 -10.14
CA ASP A 40 4.41 17.98 -11.03
C ASP A 40 4.77 16.62 -11.65
N ALA A 41 5.44 16.65 -12.80
CA ALA A 41 5.93 15.44 -13.47
C ALA A 41 6.84 14.61 -12.54
N ARG A 42 7.49 15.27 -11.58
CA ARG A 42 8.30 14.64 -10.53
C ARG A 42 7.45 13.86 -9.52
N GLU A 43 6.33 14.40 -9.05
CA GLU A 43 5.43 13.67 -8.16
C GLU A 43 4.81 12.45 -8.86
N TRP A 44 4.41 12.60 -10.13
CA TRP A 44 3.88 11.48 -10.92
C TRP A 44 4.90 10.33 -11.07
N LYS A 45 6.16 10.65 -11.37
CA LYS A 45 7.23 9.63 -11.42
C LYS A 45 7.43 8.93 -10.08
N GLN A 46 7.33 9.66 -8.96
CA GLN A 46 7.43 9.05 -7.63
C GLN A 46 6.27 8.09 -7.36
N GLN A 47 5.03 8.48 -7.70
CA GLN A 47 3.86 7.60 -7.54
C GLN A 47 3.98 6.34 -8.40
N ALA A 48 4.39 6.50 -9.66
CA ALA A 48 4.63 5.37 -10.56
C ALA A 48 5.71 4.42 -9.99
N LEU A 49 6.79 4.96 -9.44
CA LEU A 49 7.85 4.15 -8.84
C LEU A 49 7.35 3.39 -7.59
N ILE A 50 6.53 4.01 -6.74
CA ILE A 50 5.91 3.33 -5.59
C ILE A 50 5.06 2.15 -6.04
N VAL A 51 4.27 2.32 -7.12
CA VAL A 51 3.49 1.21 -7.70
C VAL A 51 4.41 0.08 -8.16
N VAL A 52 5.49 0.40 -8.89
CA VAL A 52 6.49 -0.60 -9.34
C VAL A 52 7.11 -1.36 -8.16
N LEU A 53 7.52 -0.66 -7.10
CA LEU A 53 8.10 -1.30 -5.92
C LEU A 53 7.10 -2.17 -5.17
N THR A 54 5.83 -1.76 -5.12
CA THR A 54 4.75 -2.55 -4.52
C THR A 54 4.53 -3.85 -5.29
N VAL A 55 4.55 -3.79 -6.63
CA VAL A 55 4.46 -4.97 -7.50
C VAL A 55 5.67 -5.89 -7.33
N LEU A 56 6.88 -5.35 -7.27
CA LEU A 56 8.10 -6.12 -7.03
C LEU A 56 8.07 -6.84 -5.68
N MET A 57 7.69 -6.15 -4.61
CA MET A 57 7.50 -6.75 -3.29
C MET A 57 6.43 -7.86 -3.34
N GLY A 58 5.28 -7.59 -3.96
CA GLY A 58 4.20 -8.56 -4.10
C GLY A 58 4.63 -9.82 -4.85
N GLY A 59 5.38 -9.67 -5.95
CA GLY A 59 5.96 -10.78 -6.70
C GLY A 59 6.97 -11.58 -5.89
N ALA A 60 7.84 -10.92 -5.14
CA ALA A 60 8.80 -11.60 -4.26
C ALA A 60 8.10 -12.40 -3.15
N LEU A 61 7.06 -11.83 -2.53
CA LEU A 61 6.25 -12.54 -1.53
C LEU A 61 5.50 -13.72 -2.13
N TRP A 62 4.98 -13.58 -3.35
CA TRP A 62 4.31 -14.68 -4.05
C TRP A 62 5.25 -15.86 -4.29
N LEU A 63 6.49 -15.60 -4.72
CA LEU A 63 7.53 -16.63 -4.85
C LEU A 63 7.92 -17.24 -3.49
N ALA A 64 8.03 -16.42 -2.45
CA ALA A 64 8.32 -16.89 -1.10
C ALA A 64 7.22 -17.83 -0.58
N VAL A 65 5.94 -17.49 -0.79
CA VAL A 65 4.81 -18.36 -0.43
C VAL A 65 4.79 -19.64 -1.26
N ALA A 66 5.10 -19.57 -2.56
CA ALA A 66 5.18 -20.76 -3.40
C ALA A 66 6.23 -21.77 -2.87
N GLY A 67 7.36 -21.29 -2.33
CA GLY A 67 8.36 -22.12 -1.67
C GLY A 67 7.97 -22.60 -0.26
N LEU A 68 7.21 -21.80 0.48
CA LEU A 68 6.71 -22.12 1.83
C LEU A 68 5.40 -22.92 1.83
N GLY A 69 4.81 -23.20 0.66
CA GLY A 69 3.53 -23.90 0.47
C GLY A 69 3.26 -25.09 1.42
N PRO A 70 4.24 -25.98 1.70
CA PRO A 70 4.02 -27.13 2.58
C PRO A 70 3.77 -26.75 4.05
N VAL A 71 4.27 -25.60 4.50
CA VAL A 71 4.16 -25.15 5.91
C VAL A 71 2.75 -24.68 6.26
N PHE A 72 1.96 -24.30 5.24
CA PHE A 72 0.58 -23.85 5.41
C PHE A 72 -0.45 -24.98 5.33
N ASP A 73 -0.02 -26.23 5.20
CA ASP A 73 -0.94 -27.36 5.18
C ASP A 73 -1.66 -27.54 6.54
N PRO A 74 -2.92 -28.02 6.54
CA PRO A 74 -3.73 -28.18 7.75
C PRO A 74 -3.14 -29.10 8.83
N GLY A 75 -2.10 -29.88 8.49
CA GLY A 75 -1.41 -30.77 9.41
C GLY A 75 -0.29 -30.13 10.23
N TYR A 76 0.10 -28.88 9.93
CA TYR A 76 1.20 -28.22 10.65
C TYR A 76 0.75 -27.52 11.94
N PRO A 77 1.61 -27.49 12.98
CA PRO A 77 1.33 -26.73 14.20
C PRO A 77 1.05 -25.25 13.90
N PHE A 78 -0.03 -24.71 14.45
CA PHE A 78 -0.42 -23.31 14.31
C PHE A 78 0.73 -22.33 14.60
N LEU A 79 1.60 -22.65 15.57
CA LEU A 79 2.75 -21.80 15.92
C LEU A 79 3.74 -21.66 14.76
N ILE A 80 3.95 -22.71 13.97
CA ILE A 80 4.84 -22.70 12.80
C ILE A 80 4.21 -21.86 11.68
N GLN A 81 2.90 -22.00 11.45
CA GLN A 81 2.18 -21.16 10.48
C GLN A 81 2.22 -19.68 10.86
N ALA A 82 1.99 -19.36 12.13
CA ALA A 82 2.06 -18.00 12.64
C ALA A 82 3.47 -17.41 12.49
N LEU A 83 4.52 -18.19 12.78
CA LEU A 83 5.90 -17.76 12.62
C LEU A 83 6.26 -17.56 11.14
N ALA A 84 5.82 -18.46 10.26
CA ALA A 84 6.00 -18.34 8.81
C ALA A 84 5.33 -17.06 8.27
N LEU A 85 4.10 -16.77 8.70
CA LEU A 85 3.42 -15.50 8.37
C LEU A 85 4.18 -14.29 8.90
N LEU A 86 4.68 -14.34 10.13
CA LEU A 86 5.43 -13.25 10.73
C LEU A 86 6.71 -12.97 9.92
N VAL A 87 7.45 -14.01 9.56
CA VAL A 87 8.65 -13.90 8.71
C VAL A 87 8.29 -13.31 7.35
N LEU A 88 7.18 -13.74 6.74
CA LEU A 88 6.72 -13.23 5.46
C LEU A 88 6.36 -11.73 5.54
N CYS A 89 5.65 -11.32 6.59
CA CYS A 89 5.29 -9.93 6.85
C CYS A 89 6.52 -9.04 7.08
N VAL A 90 7.43 -9.47 7.96
CA VAL A 90 8.66 -8.72 8.27
C VAL A 90 9.60 -8.68 7.07
N GLY A 91 9.74 -9.79 6.35
CA GLY A 91 10.53 -9.89 5.12
C GLY A 91 9.98 -9.00 4.02
N GLY A 92 8.66 -9.00 3.80
CA GLY A 92 7.99 -8.11 2.85
C GLY A 92 8.17 -6.63 3.20
N ALA A 93 7.94 -6.27 4.47
CA ALA A 93 8.16 -4.91 4.96
C ALA A 93 9.63 -4.47 4.79
N GLY A 94 10.57 -5.34 5.13
CA GLY A 94 12.01 -5.09 4.97
C GLY A 94 12.41 -4.93 3.50
N LEU A 95 11.90 -5.79 2.62
CA LEU A 95 12.15 -5.71 1.18
C LEU A 95 11.62 -4.41 0.59
N TYR A 96 10.36 -4.06 0.89
CA TYR A 96 9.78 -2.81 0.43
C TYR A 96 10.56 -1.60 0.96
N PHE A 97 10.93 -1.60 2.24
CA PHE A 97 11.71 -0.52 2.83
C PHE A 97 13.08 -0.38 2.17
N ALA A 98 13.78 -1.50 1.92
CA ALA A 98 15.04 -1.52 1.20
C ALA A 98 14.88 -0.97 -0.22
N LEU A 99 13.89 -1.45 -0.97
CA LEU A 99 13.60 -0.98 -2.33
C LEU A 99 13.27 0.52 -2.38
N VAL A 100 12.46 1.01 -1.44
CA VAL A 100 12.12 2.44 -1.32
C VAL A 100 13.36 3.27 -0.94
N HIS A 101 14.22 2.77 -0.06
CA HIS A 101 15.45 3.44 0.32
C HIS A 101 16.45 3.51 -0.84
N LEU A 102 16.66 2.40 -1.55
CA LEU A 102 17.54 2.33 -2.73
C LEU A 102 17.05 3.21 -3.88
N SER A 103 15.73 3.27 -4.11
CA SER A 103 15.15 4.09 -5.17
C SER A 103 15.23 5.59 -4.91
N GLY A 104 15.54 6.03 -3.68
CA GLY A 104 15.72 7.45 -3.34
C GLY A 104 14.49 8.35 -3.54
N VAL A 105 13.31 7.75 -3.77
CA VAL A 105 12.07 8.43 -4.15
C VAL A 105 11.41 9.14 -2.96
N GLN A 106 11.51 8.56 -1.77
CA GLN A 106 11.09 9.22 -0.54
C GLN A 106 12.21 10.17 -0.08
N ARG A 107 12.27 11.37 -0.66
CA ARG A 107 13.01 12.48 -0.03
C ARG A 107 12.27 12.87 1.25
N LEU A 108 12.47 12.11 2.32
CA LEU A 108 12.09 12.45 3.70
C LEU A 108 12.46 13.91 4.03
N GLY A 109 13.54 14.42 3.43
CA GLY A 109 13.97 15.82 3.54
C GLY A 109 12.95 16.86 3.05
N LEU A 110 12.06 16.56 2.12
CA LEU A 110 11.01 17.49 1.66
C LEU A 110 9.79 17.49 2.59
N LEU A 111 9.41 16.34 3.14
CA LEU A 111 8.36 16.24 4.16
C LEU A 111 8.82 16.91 5.46
N LEU A 112 10.06 16.68 5.90
CA LEU A 112 10.64 17.39 7.05
C LEU A 112 10.76 18.91 6.79
N LYS A 113 11.14 19.34 5.57
CA LYS A 113 11.17 20.77 5.23
C LYS A 113 9.79 21.41 5.34
N ARG A 114 8.74 20.74 4.85
CA ARG A 114 7.35 21.26 4.91
C ARG A 114 6.80 21.33 6.33
N LEU A 115 7.14 20.37 7.20
CA LEU A 115 6.80 20.43 8.63
C LEU A 115 7.58 21.53 9.37
N ARG A 116 8.83 21.79 8.98
CA ARG A 116 9.67 22.85 9.58
C ARG A 116 9.21 24.26 9.21
N MET A 117 8.62 24.46 8.03
CA MET A 117 8.19 25.78 7.54
C MET A 117 6.86 26.27 8.15
N LYS A 118 6.02 25.38 8.72
CA LYS A 118 4.75 25.78 9.33
C LYS A 118 4.86 26.32 10.77
N ARG A 119 6.08 26.39 11.32
CA ARG A 119 6.34 26.87 12.69
C ARG A 119 6.78 28.34 12.79
N ILE A 120 6.88 29.05 11.66
CA ILE A 120 7.36 30.45 11.59
C ILE A 120 6.28 31.35 10.96
N SER A 121 5.05 31.26 11.46
CA SER A 121 4.06 32.33 11.27
C SER A 121 3.41 32.57 12.63
N LYS A 122 4.05 33.44 13.41
CA LYS A 122 3.47 34.23 14.50
C LYS A 122 3.81 35.68 14.20
#